data_AF-A0A1S8T2K8-F1
#
_entry.id   AF-A0A1S8T2K8-F1
#
_cell.length_a   1.000
_cell.length_b   1.000
_cell.length_c   1.000
_cell.angle_alpha   90.00
_cell.angle_beta   90.00
_cell.angle_gamma   90.00
#
_symmetry.space_group_name_H-M   'P 1'
#
loop_
_entity.id
_entity.type
_entity.pdbx_description
1 polymer ?
#
loop_
_entity_poly.entity_id
_entity_poly.type
_entity_poly.pdbx_seq_one_letter_code
_entity_poly.pdbx_strand_id
1 'polypeptide(L)' 'MGNIIKINMYVEAQKEKYSKIKLETLEKNILKYNNWLKMTNREDRIESYEKFLQAQ' A
#
# COMPACT_ATOMS: atom_id res chain seq x y z
N MET A 1 -2.04 -4.86 -9.74
CA MET A 1 -1.37 -4.31 -8.54
C MET A 1 -1.45 -2.81 -8.62
N GLY A 2 -2.06 -2.18 -7.61
CA GLY A 2 -2.28 -0.74 -7.63
C GLY A 2 -0.98 0.07 -7.80
N ASN A 3 -1.06 1.16 -8.55
CA ASN A 3 0.03 2.11 -8.75
C ASN A 3 0.32 2.91 -7.48
N ILE A 4 -0.68 3.16 -6.63
CA ILE A 4 -0.50 4.01 -5.44
C ILE A 4 0.27 3.31 -4.33
N ILE A 5 -0.02 2.03 -4.08
CA ILE A 5 0.75 1.26 -3.10
C ILE A 5 2.22 1.15 -3.55
N LYS A 6 2.50 0.99 -4.86
CA LYS A 6 3.86 1.02 -5.44
C LYS A 6 4.60 2.32 -5.17
N ILE A 7 3.93 3.46 -5.36
CA ILE A 7 4.52 4.79 -5.11
C ILE A 7 4.86 4.95 -3.62
N ASN A 8 3.92 4.63 -2.72
CA ASN A 8 4.20 4.72 -1.28
C ASN A 8 5.35 3.81 -0.86
N MET A 9 5.40 2.58 -1.36
CA MET A 9 6.50 1.65 -1.08
C MET A 9 7.84 2.18 -1.59
N TYR A 10 7.89 2.78 -2.77
CA TYR A 10 9.13 3.41 -3.26
C TYR A 10 9.56 4.58 -2.36
N VAL A 11 8.62 5.41 -1.90
CA VAL A 11 8.91 6.51 -0.99
C VAL A 11 9.42 6.01 0.37
N GLU A 12 8.80 4.97 0.93
CA GLU A 12 9.26 4.34 2.18
C GLU A 12 10.66 3.73 2.03
N ALA A 13 10.90 2.99 0.95
CA ALA A 13 12.21 2.43 0.60
C ALA A 13 13.32 3.48 0.52
N GLN A 14 13.01 4.68 0.01
CA GLN A 14 13.97 5.78 -0.12
C GLN A 14 14.21 6.53 1.19
N LYS A 15 13.18 6.65 2.05
CA LYS A 15 13.31 7.20 3.41
C LYS A 15 14.17 6.28 4.28
N GLU A 16 13.98 4.97 4.14
CA GLU A 16 14.70 3.92 4.83
C GLU A 16 16.01 3.51 4.11
N LYS A 17 16.84 4.49 3.73
CA LYS A 17 18.11 4.30 2.98
C LYS A 17 19.11 3.28 3.59
N TYR A 18 18.80 2.71 4.77
CA TYR A 18 19.63 1.77 5.54
C TYR A 18 18.90 0.54 6.13
N SER A 19 17.57 0.41 6.04
CA SER A 19 16.88 -0.77 6.57
C SER A 19 16.49 -1.73 5.45
N LYS A 20 16.77 -3.03 5.68
CA LYS A 20 16.23 -4.11 4.86
C LYS A 20 14.71 -4.00 4.89
N ILE A 21 14.13 -3.47 3.82
CA ILE A 21 12.70 -3.57 3.56
C ILE A 21 12.33 -5.04 3.74
N LYS A 22 11.55 -5.33 4.78
CA LYS A 22 11.08 -6.68 5.03
C LYS A 22 10.05 -6.99 3.95
N LEU A 23 10.50 -7.63 2.86
CA LEU A 23 9.66 -7.99 1.71
C LEU A 23 8.34 -8.65 2.13
N GLU A 24 8.36 -9.48 3.17
CA GLU A 24 7.15 -10.11 3.71
C GLU A 24 6.14 -9.09 4.27
N THR A 25 6.60 -8.02 4.91
CA THR A 25 5.72 -6.96 5.45
C THR A 25 5.14 -6.15 4.31
N LEU A 26 5.96 -5.89 3.29
CA LEU A 26 5.56 -5.21 2.07
C LEU A 26 4.44 -5.98 1.34
N GLU A 27 4.65 -7.28 1.10
CA GLU A 27 3.67 -8.16 0.45
C GLU A 27 2.35 -8.24 1.22
N LYS A 28 2.43 -8.31 2.57
CA LYS A 28 1.24 -8.27 3.44
C LYS A 28 0.46 -6.97 3.29
N ASN A 29 1.15 -5.81 3.28
CA ASN A 29 0.50 -4.51 3.14
C ASN A 29 -0.17 -4.36 1.76
N ILE A 30 0.51 -4.80 0.69
CA ILE A 30 -0.06 -4.84 -0.66
C ILE A 30 -1.32 -5.71 -0.71
N LEU A 31 -1.24 -6.92 -0.15
CA LEU A 31 -2.36 -7.87 -0.16
C LEU A 31 -3.56 -7.30 0.60
N LYS A 32 -3.31 -6.70 1.78
CA LYS A 32 -4.34 -6.06 2.60
C LYS A 32 -5.05 -4.94 1.84
N TYR A 33 -4.30 -4.05 1.19
CA TYR A 33 -4.86 -2.96 0.41
C TYR A 33 -5.67 -3.45 -0.80
N ASN A 34 -5.14 -4.41 -1.59
CA ASN A 34 -5.86 -4.97 -2.73
C ASN A 34 -7.15 -5.70 -2.31
N ASN A 35 -7.12 -6.42 -1.18
CA ASN A 35 -8.32 -7.07 -0.64
C ASN A 35 -9.35 -6.05 -0.20
N TRP A 36 -8.92 -4.98 0.47
CA TRP A 36 -9.82 -3.90 0.89
C TRP A 36 -10.47 -3.20 -0.31
N LEU A 37 -9.71 -2.91 -1.38
CA LEU A 37 -10.27 -2.37 -2.63
C LEU A 37 -11.35 -3.28 -3.20
N LYS A 38 -11.10 -4.59 -3.26
CA LYS A 38 -12.10 -5.58 -3.73
C LYS A 38 -13.34 -5.62 -2.85
N MET A 39 -13.16 -5.71 -1.53
CA MET A 39 -14.27 -5.79 -0.56
C MET A 39 -15.16 -4.54 -0.59
N THR A 40 -14.57 -3.37 -0.86
CA THR A 40 -15.29 -2.10 -0.90
C THR A 40 -15.70 -1.68 -2.30
N ASN A 41 -15.45 -2.53 -3.31
CA ASN A 41 -15.67 -2.25 -4.73
C ASN A 41 -15.08 -0.90 -5.19
N ARG A 42 -13.84 -0.63 -4.75
CA ARG A 42 -13.10 0.59 -5.04
C ARG A 42 -11.99 0.35 -6.05
N GLU A 43 -11.73 1.38 -6.84
CA GLU A 43 -10.57 1.42 -7.72
C GLU A 43 -9.33 1.92 -6.98
N ASP A 44 -8.16 1.55 -7.49
CA ASP A 44 -6.88 2.06 -7.00
C ASP A 44 -6.69 3.53 -7.41
N ARG A 45 -7.11 4.44 -6.52
CA ARG A 45 -7.02 5.89 -6.65
C ARG A 45 -6.60 6.49 -5.32
N ILE A 46 -6.12 7.73 -5.34
CA ILE A 46 -5.50 8.33 -4.14
C ILE A 46 -6.53 8.50 -3.04
N GLU A 47 -7.77 8.86 -3.40
CA GLU A 47 -8.88 8.97 -2.46
C GLU A 47 -9.25 7.61 -1.83
N SER A 48 -9.10 6.51 -2.57
CA SER A 48 -9.31 5.16 -2.04
C SER A 48 -8.19 4.79 -1.06
N TYR A 49 -6.95 5.13 -1.38
CA TYR A 49 -5.80 4.87 -0.51
C TYR A 49 -5.88 5.66 0.80
N GLU A 50 -6.25 6.94 0.75
CA GLU A 50 -6.47 7.74 1.97
C GLU A 50 -7.57 7.14 2.86
N LYS A 51 -8.68 6.71 2.25
CA LYS A 51 -9.77 6.05 2.97
C LYS A 51 -9.36 4.69 3.55
N PHE A 52 -8.48 3.96 2.87
CA PHE A 52 -7.88 2.74 3.42
C PHE A 52 -7.05 3.04 4.68
N LEU A 53 -6.22 4.08 4.65
CA LEU A 53 -5.41 4.48 5.81
C LEU A 53 -6.28 4.92 7.00
N GLN A 54 -7.41 5.59 6.75
CA GLN A 54 -8.35 6.01 7.80
C GLN A 54 -9.18 4.86 8.39
N ALA A 55 -9.41 3.80 7.62
CA ALA A 55 -10.16 2.63 8.05
C ALA A 55 -9.30 1.61 8.83
N GLN A 56 -8.02 1.92 9.06
CA GLN A 56 -7.03 1.01 9.63
C GLN A 56 -6.83 1.22 11.14
#